data_AF-A0A9W5X597-F1
#
_entry.id   AF-A0A9W5X597-F1
#
_cell.length_a   1.000
_cell.length_b   1.000
_cell.length_c   1.000
_cell.angle_alpha   90.00
_cell.angle_beta   90.00
_cell.angle_gamma   90.00
#
_symmetry.space_group_name_H-M   'P 1'
#
loop_
_entity.id
_entity.type
_entity.pdbx_description
1 polymer ?
#
loop_
_entity_poly.entity_id
_entity_poly.type
_entity_poly.pdbx_seq_one_letter_code
_entity_poly.pdbx_strand_id
1 'polypeptide(L)'
;MDLIKTKQFFVFLSLLCAIGVFLMSSAFQSMAYWGNDLTWYWVGVAFTYFIWLMGIVFLVIAITRKVNVKGKLIFGLSMLGIATFIILICGFLWTTFVIIAGMSGI
;
A
#
# COMPACT_ATOMS: atom_id res chain seq x y z
N MET A 1 -16.66 20.77 -3.22
CA MET A 1 -16.37 19.33 -3.09
C MET A 1 -16.57 18.94 -1.64
N ASP A 2 -17.42 17.96 -1.33
CA ASP A 2 -17.70 17.54 0.05
C ASP A 2 -16.42 17.01 0.73
N LEU A 3 -16.08 17.59 1.89
CA LEU A 3 -14.86 17.27 2.65
C LEU A 3 -14.85 15.78 3.11
N ILE A 4 -16.05 15.21 3.33
CA ILE A 4 -16.31 13.79 3.64
C ILE A 4 -15.96 12.88 2.47
N LYS A 5 -16.48 13.19 1.27
CA LYS A 5 -16.20 12.43 0.05
C LYS A 5 -14.71 12.44 -0.26
N THR A 6 -14.05 13.55 0.04
CA THR A 6 -12.62 13.69 -0.17
C THR A 6 -11.81 12.80 0.79
N LYS A 7 -12.18 12.73 2.08
CA LYS A 7 -11.52 11.81 3.03
C LYS A 7 -11.74 10.34 2.65
N GLN A 8 -12.98 9.98 2.28
CA GLN A 8 -13.31 8.64 1.77
C GLN A 8 -12.47 8.27 0.55
N PHE A 9 -12.33 9.19 -0.40
CA PHE A 9 -11.51 8.99 -1.58
C PHE A 9 -10.05 8.68 -1.25
N PHE A 10 -9.44 9.41 -0.31
CA PHE A 10 -8.05 9.16 0.08
C PHE A 10 -7.86 7.84 0.83
N VAL A 11 -8.79 7.44 1.71
CA VAL A 11 -8.74 6.12 2.36
C VAL A 11 -8.86 5.01 1.32
N PHE A 12 -9.78 5.16 0.36
CA PHE A 12 -9.93 4.21 -0.73
C PHE A 12 -8.68 4.11 -1.62
N LEU A 13 -8.05 5.25 -1.93
CA LEU A 13 -6.81 5.28 -2.71
C LEU A 13 -5.65 4.62 -1.94
N SER A 14 -5.56 4.86 -0.63
CA SER A 14 -4.61 4.18 0.25
C SER A 14 -4.82 2.66 0.26
N LEU A 15 -6.07 2.21 0.31
CA LEU A 15 -6.42 0.79 0.24
C LEU A 15 -6.03 0.16 -1.12
N LEU A 16 -6.26 0.86 -2.23
CA LEU A 16 -5.80 0.42 -3.55
C LEU A 16 -4.28 0.28 -3.61
N CYS A 17 -3.53 1.23 -3.05
CA CYS A 17 -2.08 1.11 -2.93
C CYS A 17 -1.70 -0.12 -2.10
N ALA A 18 -2.36 -0.35 -0.96
CA ALA A 18 -2.09 -1.49 -0.10
C ALA A 18 -2.30 -2.83 -0.83
N ILE A 19 -3.41 -2.97 -1.58
CA ILE A 19 -3.66 -4.15 -2.45
C ILE A 19 -2.60 -4.24 -3.55
N GLY A 20 -2.24 -3.10 -4.16
CA GLY A 20 -1.20 -3.01 -5.17
C GLY A 20 0.16 -3.53 -4.69
N VAL A 21 0.54 -3.26 -3.44
CA VAL A 21 1.78 -3.78 -2.84
C VAL A 21 1.79 -5.31 -2.83
N PHE A 22 0.69 -5.96 -2.43
CA PHE A 22 0.61 -7.42 -2.43
C PHE A 22 0.64 -7.99 -3.84
N LEU A 23 -0.08 -7.40 -4.80
CA LEU A 23 -0.06 -7.86 -6.18
C LEU A 23 1.33 -7.69 -6.82
N MET A 24 1.99 -6.58 -6.53
CA MET A 24 3.32 -6.32 -7.08
C MET A 24 4.39 -7.21 -6.43
N SER A 25 4.13 -7.68 -5.20
CA SER A 25 5.07 -8.55 -4.49
C SER A 25 5.33 -9.88 -5.21
N SER A 26 4.32 -10.45 -5.85
CA SER A 26 4.49 -11.63 -6.70
C SER A 26 5.03 -11.27 -8.10
N ALA A 27 4.63 -10.12 -8.63
CA ALA A 27 5.06 -9.68 -9.95
C ALA A 27 6.58 -9.46 -10.03
N PHE A 28 7.20 -8.83 -9.03
CA PHE A 28 8.65 -8.58 -9.08
C PHE A 28 9.49 -9.85 -9.06
N GLN A 29 8.97 -10.96 -8.50
CA GLN A 29 9.65 -12.26 -8.58
C GLN A 29 9.71 -12.77 -10.02
N SER A 30 8.64 -12.58 -10.79
CA SER A 30 8.64 -12.91 -12.23
C SER A 30 9.59 -12.01 -13.01
N MET A 31 9.71 -10.74 -12.62
CA MET A 31 10.63 -9.79 -13.25
C MET A 31 12.11 -10.19 -13.10
N ALA A 32 12.47 -11.04 -12.14
CA ALA A 32 13.82 -11.59 -12.05
C ALA A 32 14.25 -12.34 -13.32
N TYR A 33 13.29 -12.91 -14.06
CA TYR A 33 13.54 -13.69 -15.28
C TYR A 33 13.44 -12.88 -16.58
N TRP A 34 13.20 -11.56 -16.50
CA TRP A 34 12.97 -10.72 -17.69
C TRP A 34 14.26 -10.22 -18.34
N GLY A 35 15.40 -10.35 -17.69
CA GLY A 35 16.69 -9.98 -18.23
C GLY A 35 17.79 -10.96 -17.83
N ASN A 36 19.02 -10.66 -18.23
CA ASN A 36 20.18 -11.47 -17.88
C ASN A 36 20.60 -11.33 -16.41
N ASP A 37 20.15 -10.26 -15.73
CA ASP A 37 20.52 -9.90 -14.35
C ASP A 37 19.27 -9.58 -13.50
N LEU A 38 19.47 -9.49 -12.19
CA LEU A 38 18.44 -9.12 -11.20
C LEU A 38 17.98 -7.66 -11.28
N THR A 39 18.39 -6.90 -12.29
CA THR A 39 18.04 -5.48 -12.46
C THR A 39 16.52 -5.28 -12.46
N TRP A 40 15.79 -6.09 -13.22
CA TRP A 40 14.32 -5.99 -13.32
C TRP A 40 13.61 -6.39 -12.03
N TYR A 41 14.19 -7.33 -11.27
CA TYR A 41 13.73 -7.66 -9.92
C TYR A 41 13.82 -6.45 -8.99
N TRP A 42 14.97 -5.77 -8.95
CA TRP A 42 15.17 -4.58 -8.12
C TRP A 42 14.31 -3.40 -8.55
N VAL A 43 14.06 -3.23 -9.85
CA VAL A 43 13.09 -2.25 -10.36
C VAL A 43 11.68 -2.54 -9.83
N GLY A 44 11.24 -3.80 -9.86
CA GLY A 44 9.95 -4.22 -9.31
C GLY A 44 9.85 -4.01 -7.79
N VAL A 45 10.93 -4.30 -7.05
CA VAL A 45 11.03 -4.03 -5.61
C VAL A 45 10.92 -2.53 -5.31
N ALA A 46 11.68 -1.70 -6.02
CA ALA A 46 11.64 -0.25 -5.86
C ALA A 46 10.24 0.32 -6.15
N PHE A 47 9.58 -0.18 -7.20
CA PHE A 47 8.22 0.22 -7.55
C PHE A 47 7.20 -0.21 -6.49
N THR A 48 7.35 -1.41 -5.92
CA THR A 48 6.49 -1.91 -4.84
C THR A 48 6.58 -1.04 -3.58
N TYR A 49 7.79 -0.69 -3.15
CA TYR A 49 7.98 0.23 -2.02
C TYR A 49 7.50 1.65 -2.32
N PHE A 50 7.60 2.10 -3.57
CA PHE A 50 7.04 3.40 -3.98
C PHE A 50 5.51 3.42 -3.85
N ILE A 51 4.81 2.37 -4.32
CA ILE A 51 3.35 2.23 -4.13
C ILE A 51 3.00 2.20 -2.64
N TRP A 52 3.76 1.46 -1.84
CA TRP A 52 3.57 1.40 -0.39
C TRP A 52 3.67 2.78 0.25
N LEU A 53 4.70 3.56 -0.10
CA LEU A 53 4.91 4.91 0.40
C LEU A 53 3.77 5.85 -0.01
N MET A 54 3.29 5.76 -1.25
CA MET A 54 2.08 6.47 -1.71
C MET A 54 0.85 6.11 -0.87
N GLY A 55 0.67 4.81 -0.56
CA GLY A 55 -0.39 4.32 0.33
C GLY A 55 -0.36 4.99 1.70
N ILE A 56 0.82 5.09 2.32
CA ILE A 56 1.00 5.81 3.59
C ILE A 56 0.67 7.30 3.45
N VAL A 57 1.19 7.97 2.42
CA VAL A 57 0.93 9.40 2.20
C VAL A 57 -0.57 9.68 2.08
N PHE A 58 -1.31 8.87 1.31
CA PHE A 58 -2.77 9.02 1.19
C PHE A 58 -3.49 8.78 2.51
N LEU A 59 -3.04 7.82 3.32
CA LEU A 59 -3.59 7.54 4.64
C LEU A 59 -3.37 8.73 5.60
N VAL A 60 -2.16 9.29 5.63
CA VAL A 60 -1.82 10.46 6.44
C VAL A 60 -2.69 11.65 6.04
N ILE A 61 -2.82 11.93 4.74
CA ILE A 61 -3.68 13.01 4.24
C ILE A 61 -5.14 12.80 4.68
N ALA A 62 -5.63 11.56 4.65
CA ALA A 62 -6.98 11.23 5.10
C ALA A 62 -7.18 11.47 6.61
N ILE A 63 -6.17 11.20 7.44
CA ILE A 63 -6.23 11.39 8.89
C ILE A 63 -6.14 12.87 9.27
N THR A 64 -5.22 13.62 8.65
CA THR A 64 -4.98 15.03 8.98
C THR A 64 -6.16 15.93 8.61
N ARG A 65 -6.99 15.53 7.63
CA ARG A 65 -8.23 16.25 7.31
C ARG A 65 -9.27 16.08 8.42
N LYS A 66 -9.44 17.13 9.23
CA LYS A 66 -10.56 17.25 10.18
C LYS A 66 -11.86 17.41 9.40
N VAL A 67 -12.84 16.56 9.70
CA VAL A 67 -14.17 16.62 9.10
C VAL A 67 -15.20 16.66 10.23
N ASN A 68 -16.04 17.69 10.27
CA ASN A 68 -17.12 17.84 11.24
C ASN A 68 -18.38 17.15 10.68
N VAL A 69 -18.64 15.90 11.04
CA VAL A 69 -19.70 15.07 10.44
C VAL A 69 -20.40 14.20 11.47
N LYS A 70 -21.59 13.70 11.11
CA LYS A 70 -22.38 12.69 11.84
C LYS A 70 -21.50 11.51 12.28
N GLY A 71 -21.51 11.21 13.58
CA GLY A 71 -20.56 10.27 14.23
C GLY A 71 -20.51 8.85 13.66
N LYS A 72 -21.64 8.30 13.16
CA LYS A 72 -21.68 6.92 12.63
C LYS A 72 -20.84 6.72 11.37
N LEU A 73 -20.82 7.72 10.47
CA LEU A 73 -20.04 7.64 9.22
C LEU A 73 -18.54 7.88 9.47
N ILE A 74 -18.21 8.73 10.44
CA ILE A 74 -16.83 8.95 10.89
C ILE A 74 -16.25 7.66 11.47
N PHE A 75 -17.02 6.96 12.30
CA PHE A 75 -16.57 5.72 12.93
C PHE A 75 -16.21 4.64 11.91
N GLY A 76 -17.08 4.38 10.92
CA GLY A 76 -16.79 3.41 9.86
C GLY A 76 -15.58 3.78 9.01
N LEU A 77 -15.39 5.08 8.73
CA LEU A 77 -14.25 5.57 7.96
C LEU A 77 -12.93 5.44 8.74
N SER A 78 -12.95 5.68 10.05
CA SER A 78 -11.80 5.48 10.92
C SER A 78 -11.42 4.00 11.02
N MET A 79 -12.41 3.10 11.15
CA MET A 79 -12.17 1.65 11.14
C MET A 79 -11.54 1.19 9.83
N LEU A 80 -12.03 1.66 8.68
CA LEU A 80 -11.44 1.36 7.38
C LEU A 80 -10.01 1.89 7.26
N GLY A 81 -9.73 3.08 7.79
CA GLY A 81 -8.37 3.64 7.85
C GLY A 81 -7.42 2.77 8.69
N ILE A 82 -7.87 2.29 9.86
CA ILE A 82 -7.08 1.39 10.71
C ILE A 82 -6.81 0.07 9.99
N ALA A 83 -7.83 -0.54 9.38
CA ALA A 83 -7.66 -1.76 8.60
C ALA A 83 -6.66 -1.57 7.45
N THR A 84 -6.75 -0.45 6.73
CA THR A 84 -5.81 -0.11 5.65
C THR A 84 -4.38 0.04 6.18
N PHE A 85 -4.21 0.66 7.35
CA PHE A 85 -2.90 0.79 7.99
C PHE A 85 -2.30 -0.57 8.36
N ILE A 86 -3.10 -1.48 8.92
CA ILE A 86 -2.67 -2.86 9.22
C ILE A 86 -2.24 -3.57 7.93
N ILE A 87 -3.02 -3.46 6.86
CA ILE A 87 -2.70 -4.08 5.56
C ILE A 87 -1.40 -3.50 4.99
N LEU A 88 -1.13 -2.20 5.13
CA LEU A 88 0.14 -1.61 4.70
C LEU A 88 1.35 -2.13 5.49
N ILE A 89 1.20 -2.36 6.81
CA ILE A 89 2.25 -2.99 7.63
C ILE A 89 2.48 -4.43 7.17
N CYS A 90 1.41 -5.20 7.03
CA CYS A 90 1.49 -6.57 6.53
C CYS A 90 2.11 -6.62 5.13
N GLY A 91 1.77 -5.69 4.24
CA GLY A 91 2.33 -5.60 2.89
C GLY A 91 3.82 -5.28 2.90
N PHE A 92 4.28 -4.41 3.80
CA PHE A 92 5.71 -4.12 3.98
C PHE A 92 6.47 -5.36 4.47
N LEU A 93 5.96 -6.01 5.52
CA LEU A 93 6.57 -7.22 6.08
C LEU A 93 6.58 -8.35 5.06
N TRP A 94 5.48 -8.52 4.32
CA TRP A 94 5.36 -9.51 3.26
C TRP A 94 6.36 -9.25 2.13
N THR A 95 6.44 -8.01 1.63
CA THR A 95 7.40 -7.62 0.59
C THR A 95 8.82 -7.93 1.03
N THR A 96 9.16 -7.58 2.28
CA THR A 96 10.49 -7.85 2.85
C THR A 96 10.76 -9.35 2.98
N PHE A 97 9.77 -10.12 3.44
CA PHE A 97 9.84 -11.59 3.50
C PHE A 97 10.06 -12.20 2.11
N VAL A 98 9.31 -11.76 1.10
CA VAL A 98 9.43 -12.23 -0.29
C VAL A 98 10.81 -11.91 -0.85
N ILE A 99 11.41 -10.76 -0.48
CA ILE A 99 12.78 -10.42 -0.88
C ILE A 99 13.78 -11.40 -0.28
N ILE A 100 13.72 -11.61 1.05
CA ILE A 100 14.62 -12.52 1.75
C ILE A 100 14.46 -13.96 1.24
N ALA A 101 13.22 -14.44 1.12
CA ALA A 101 12.91 -15.77 0.63
C ALA A 101 13.38 -15.96 -0.83
N GLY A 102 13.14 -14.95 -1.68
CA GLY A 102 13.60 -14.95 -3.07
C GLY A 102 15.12 -15.01 -3.20
N MET A 103 15.85 -14.27 -2.36
CA MET A 103 17.32 -14.31 -2.36
C MET A 103 17.89 -15.60 -1.72
N SER A 104 17.14 -16.28 -0.86
CA SER A 104 17.59 -17.54 -0.24
C SER A 104 17.49 -18.77 -1.17
N GLY A 105 16.67 -18.67 -2.21
CA GLY A 105 16.47 -19.74 -3.21
C GLY A 105 17.26 -19.54 -4.51
N ILE A 106 17.94 -18.41 -4.66
CA ILE A 106 18.89 -18.09 -5.74
C ILE A 106 20.30 -18.38 -5.22
#